data_AF-A0A966PXY1-F1
#
_entry.id   AF-A0A966PXY1-F1
#
_cell.length_a   1.000
_cell.length_b   1.000
_cell.length_c   1.000
_cell.angle_alpha   90.00
_cell.angle_beta   90.00
_cell.angle_gamma   90.00
#
_symmetry.space_group_name_H-M   'P 1'
#
loop_
_entity.id
_entity.type
_entity.pdbx_description
1 polymer ?
#
loop_
_entity_poly.entity_id
_entity_poly.type
_entity_poly.pdbx_seq_one_letter_code
_entity_poly.pdbx_strand_id
1 'polypeptide(L)'
;LNWKIECDALTDEDWECLAAMIAERCEFGSVYGIPRGGTKLGNALQKYCKKDNPYRLVVDDVYTTGKSMNDVMEKHDIGFVVFARKRIDFDPNKYVRALFTMDVD
;
A
#
# COMPACT_ATOMS: atom_id res chain seq x y z
N LEU A 1 5.35 -0.89 20.62
CA LEU A 1 4.10 -1.53 20.17
C LEU A 1 4.24 -3.05 20.30
N ASN A 2 3.45 -3.66 21.19
CA ASN A 2 3.55 -5.08 21.53
C ASN A 2 2.85 -6.01 20.52
N TRP A 3 2.00 -5.46 19.67
CA TRP A 3 1.14 -6.23 18.75
C TRP A 3 1.68 -6.20 17.33
N LYS A 4 1.69 -7.36 16.66
CA LYS A 4 2.02 -7.52 15.23
C LYS A 4 0.70 -7.75 14.47
N ILE A 5 0.58 -7.12 13.29
CA ILE A 5 -0.46 -7.46 12.32
C ILE A 5 0.15 -8.51 11.40
N GLU A 6 -0.44 -9.70 11.35
CA GLU A 6 0.02 -10.80 10.50
C GLU A 6 -0.87 -10.90 9.27
N CYS A 7 -0.35 -10.49 8.11
CA CYS A 7 -1.10 -10.49 6.86
C CYS A 7 -1.01 -11.82 6.10
N ASP A 8 -0.15 -12.75 6.53
CA ASP A 8 -0.07 -14.11 5.96
C ASP A 8 -1.38 -14.90 6.09
N ALA A 9 -2.25 -14.51 7.03
CA ALA A 9 -3.56 -15.13 7.24
C ALA A 9 -4.63 -14.72 6.21
N LEU A 10 -4.38 -13.66 5.42
CA LEU A 10 -5.32 -13.18 4.39
C LEU A 10 -5.32 -14.12 3.19
N THR A 11 -6.52 -14.52 2.75
CA THR A 11 -6.69 -15.35 1.56
C THR A 11 -6.48 -14.53 0.29
N ASP A 12 -6.36 -15.21 -0.85
CA ASP A 12 -6.20 -14.50 -2.12
C ASP A 12 -7.46 -13.67 -2.44
N GLU A 13 -8.66 -14.14 -2.06
CA GLU A 13 -9.90 -13.36 -2.17
C GLU A 13 -9.89 -12.10 -1.29
N ASP A 14 -9.30 -12.15 -0.09
CA ASP A 14 -9.11 -10.97 0.74
C ASP A 14 -8.21 -9.95 0.03
N TRP A 15 -7.10 -10.40 -0.57
CA TRP A 15 -6.19 -9.52 -1.33
C TRP A 15 -6.88 -8.89 -2.54
N GLU A 16 -7.72 -9.65 -3.25
CA GLU A 16 -8.51 -9.14 -4.36
C GLU A 16 -9.52 -8.06 -3.91
N CYS A 17 -10.17 -8.26 -2.76
CA CYS A 17 -11.06 -7.28 -2.17
C CYS A 17 -10.31 -5.99 -1.77
N LEU A 18 -9.17 -6.13 -1.08
CA LEU A 18 -8.33 -5.00 -0.68
C LEU A 18 -7.77 -4.23 -1.89
N ALA A 19 -7.39 -4.94 -2.96
CA ALA A 19 -6.95 -4.33 -4.20
C ALA A 19 -8.08 -3.52 -4.86
N ALA A 20 -9.31 -4.04 -4.89
CA ALA A 20 -10.48 -3.31 -5.39
C ALA A 20 -10.71 -2.02 -4.59
N MET A 21 -10.63 -2.07 -3.26
CA MET A 21 -10.76 -0.89 -2.42
C MET A 21 -9.71 0.19 -2.75
N ILE A 22 -8.45 -0.18 -3.01
CA ILE A 22 -7.41 0.79 -3.39
C ILE A 22 -7.67 1.35 -4.78
N ALA A 23 -8.05 0.51 -5.75
CA ALA A 23 -8.32 0.92 -7.12
C ALA A 23 -9.50 1.91 -7.24
N GLU A 24 -10.48 1.86 -6.33
CA GLU A 24 -11.55 2.86 -6.23
C GLU A 24 -11.07 4.24 -5.74
N ARG A 25 -9.90 4.31 -5.10
CA ARG A 25 -9.38 5.51 -4.42
C ARG A 25 -8.26 6.22 -5.19
N CYS A 26 -7.62 5.53 -6.12
CA CYS A 26 -6.56 6.13 -6.96
C CYS A 26 -6.42 5.40 -8.29
N GLU A 27 -5.98 6.13 -9.31
CA GLU A 27 -5.63 5.57 -10.61
C GLU A 27 -4.10 5.56 -10.80
N PHE A 28 -3.59 4.48 -11.41
CA PHE A 28 -2.16 4.26 -11.62
C PHE A 28 -1.94 3.44 -12.91
N GLY A 29 -0.75 3.54 -13.49
CA GLY A 29 -0.38 2.79 -14.69
C GLY A 29 0.55 1.61 -14.45
N SER A 30 1.20 1.57 -13.28
CA SER A 30 2.04 0.44 -12.85
C SER A 30 1.98 0.26 -11.35
N VAL A 31 2.31 -0.94 -10.87
CA VAL A 31 2.32 -1.28 -9.45
C VAL A 31 3.64 -1.93 -9.07
N TYR A 32 4.19 -1.49 -7.94
CA TYR A 32 5.34 -2.10 -7.29
C TYR A 32 4.93 -2.58 -5.89
N GLY A 33 4.83 -3.90 -5.71
CA GLY A 33 4.64 -4.52 -4.41
C GLY A 33 5.98 -4.69 -3.70
N ILE A 34 6.14 -4.08 -2.52
CA ILE A 34 7.36 -4.23 -1.72
C ILE A 34 7.61 -5.71 -1.42
N PRO A 35 8.83 -6.24 -1.62
CA PRO A 35 9.11 -7.65 -1.42
C PRO A 35 8.76 -8.14 0.00
N ARG A 36 8.07 -9.29 0.05
CA ARG A 36 7.49 -9.95 1.23
C ARG A 36 6.12 -9.40 1.61
N GLY A 37 6.02 -8.18 2.13
CA GLY A 37 4.74 -7.62 2.62
C GLY A 37 3.77 -7.25 1.50
N GLY A 38 4.24 -6.44 0.54
CA GLY A 38 3.41 -5.92 -0.56
C GLY A 38 3.22 -6.85 -1.76
N THR A 39 3.83 -8.04 -1.80
CA THR A 39 3.85 -8.86 -3.03
C THR A 39 2.47 -9.37 -3.43
N LYS A 40 1.68 -9.94 -2.49
CA LYS A 40 0.33 -10.44 -2.80
C LYS A 40 -0.60 -9.31 -3.25
N LEU A 41 -0.59 -8.19 -2.52
CA LEU A 41 -1.36 -7.00 -2.86
C LEU A 41 -0.95 -6.43 -4.24
N GLY A 42 0.34 -6.32 -4.50
CA GLY A 42 0.87 -5.82 -5.77
C GLY A 42 0.46 -6.68 -6.97
N ASN A 43 0.35 -7.99 -6.79
CA ASN A 43 -0.13 -8.92 -7.83
C ASN A 43 -1.63 -8.72 -8.09
N ALA A 44 -2.46 -8.66 -7.04
CA ALA A 44 -3.90 -8.43 -7.16
C ALA A 44 -4.23 -7.08 -7.83
N LEU A 45 -3.39 -6.06 -7.62
CA LEU A 45 -3.56 -4.73 -8.21
C LEU A 45 -3.22 -4.63 -9.70
N GLN A 46 -2.48 -5.59 -10.28
CA GLN A 46 -2.02 -5.50 -11.68
C GLN A 46 -3.16 -5.33 -12.68
N LYS A 47 -4.33 -5.95 -12.43
CA LYS A 47 -5.49 -5.87 -13.32
C LYS A 47 -6.16 -4.49 -13.37
N TYR A 48 -5.82 -3.60 -12.44
CA TYR A 48 -6.34 -2.23 -12.38
C TYR A 48 -5.40 -1.20 -13.03
N CYS A 49 -4.21 -1.60 -13.47
CA CYS A 49 -3.26 -0.72 -14.15
C CYS A 49 -3.85 -0.14 -15.45
N LYS A 50 -3.84 1.19 -15.57
CA LYS A 50 -4.21 1.91 -16.80
C LYS A 50 -2.94 2.34 -17.54
N LYS A 51 -2.62 1.69 -18.66
CA LYS A 51 -1.32 1.83 -19.36
C LYS A 51 -0.88 3.27 -19.65
N ASP A 52 -1.83 4.19 -19.89
CA ASP A 52 -1.53 5.60 -20.21
C ASP A 52 -1.41 6.50 -18.97
N ASN A 53 -1.65 5.96 -17.77
CA ASN A 53 -1.50 6.71 -16.52
C ASN A 53 -0.01 6.75 -16.12
N PRO A 54 0.59 7.94 -15.91
CA PRO A 54 2.01 8.06 -15.65
C PRO A 54 2.42 7.66 -14.22
N TYR A 55 1.46 7.48 -13.31
CA TYR A 55 1.75 7.25 -11.90
C TYR A 55 2.02 5.77 -11.61
N ARG A 56 3.04 5.51 -10.79
CA ARG A 56 3.34 4.21 -10.21
C ARG A 56 2.78 4.14 -8.80
N LEU A 57 2.08 3.04 -8.50
CA LEU A 57 1.57 2.74 -7.17
C LEU A 57 2.55 1.81 -6.44
N VAL A 58 3.09 2.26 -5.32
CA VAL A 58 3.93 1.48 -4.41
C VAL A 58 3.05 0.96 -3.27
N VAL A 59 3.10 -0.35 -3.02
CA VAL A 59 2.26 -0.97 -1.98
C VAL A 59 3.03 -1.85 -0.99
N ASP A 60 2.55 -1.86 0.26
CA ASP A 60 2.96 -2.76 1.33
C ASP A 60 1.72 -3.25 2.11
N ASP A 61 1.87 -4.29 2.92
CA ASP A 61 0.79 -4.77 3.78
C ASP A 61 0.62 -3.90 5.03
N VAL A 62 1.71 -3.61 5.75
CA VAL A 62 1.69 -2.93 7.05
C VAL A 62 2.69 -1.78 7.13
N TYR A 63 2.19 -0.57 7.34
CA TYR A 63 3.00 0.60 7.65
C TYR A 63 3.39 0.62 9.14
N THR A 64 4.70 0.63 9.39
CA THR A 64 5.29 0.76 10.72
C THR A 64 6.01 2.09 10.89
N THR A 65 7.28 2.18 10.50
CA THR A 65 8.08 3.41 10.46
C THR A 65 8.02 4.09 9.09
N GLY A 66 7.51 3.41 8.07
CA GLY A 66 7.55 3.85 6.67
C GLY A 66 8.87 3.64 5.96
N LYS A 67 9.86 3.00 6.60
CA LYS A 67 11.19 2.78 6.00
C LYS A 67 11.10 2.04 4.66
N SER A 68 10.34 0.94 4.58
CA SER A 68 10.20 0.16 3.34
C SER A 68 9.67 1.01 2.19
N MET A 69 8.63 1.79 2.43
CA MET A 69 8.08 2.75 1.46
C MET A 69 9.13 3.80 1.07
N ASN A 70 9.82 4.39 2.04
CA ASN A 70 10.82 5.43 1.81
C ASN A 70 12.02 4.96 0.99
N ASP A 71 12.41 3.70 1.14
CA ASP A 71 13.56 3.12 0.44
C ASP A 71 13.28 2.89 -1.05
N VAL A 72 12.00 2.80 -1.45
CA VAL A 72 11.60 2.44 -2.83
C VAL A 72 10.85 3.54 -3.58
N MET A 73 10.15 4.42 -2.86
CA MET A 73 9.33 5.45 -3.49
C MET A 73 10.18 6.51 -4.18
N GLU A 74 9.79 6.82 -5.41
CA GLU A 74 10.34 7.89 -6.23
C GLU A 74 9.45 9.13 -6.20
N LYS A 75 9.94 10.23 -6.78
CA LYS A 75 9.15 11.44 -6.94
C LYS A 75 7.93 11.14 -7.82
N HIS A 76 6.74 11.52 -7.34
CA HIS A 76 5.42 11.29 -7.96
C HIS A 76 4.82 9.89 -7.78
N ASP A 77 5.47 8.99 -7.02
CA ASP A 77 4.82 7.74 -6.64
C ASP A 77 3.61 7.98 -5.72
N ILE A 78 2.60 7.13 -5.89
CA ILE A 78 1.48 7.01 -4.96
C ILE A 78 1.80 5.84 -4.04
N GLY A 79 1.71 6.03 -2.73
CA GLY A 79 1.91 4.98 -1.74
C GLY A 79 0.59 4.54 -1.11
N PHE A 80 0.37 3.23 -1.02
CA PHE A 80 -0.74 2.66 -0.24
C PHE A 80 -0.28 1.50 0.64
N VAL A 81 -0.80 1.43 1.85
CA VAL A 81 -0.72 0.22 2.68
C VAL A 81 -2.11 -0.26 3.07
N VAL A 82 -2.24 -1.55 3.42
CA VAL A 82 -3.50 -2.05 3.97
C VAL A 82 -3.71 -1.51 5.38
N PHE A 83 -2.74 -1.77 6.26
CA PHE A 83 -2.81 -1.41 7.68
C PHE A 83 -1.70 -0.42 8.05
N ALA A 84 -2.02 0.59 8.84
CA ALA A 84 -1.02 1.43 9.49
C ALA A 84 -1.09 1.27 11.01
N ARG A 85 0.04 0.92 11.65
CA ARG A 85 0.11 0.73 13.12
C ARG A 85 0.04 2.04 13.91
N LYS A 86 0.13 3.17 13.23
CA LYS A 86 -0.03 4.53 13.73
C LYS A 86 -0.49 5.42 12.59
N ARG A 87 -0.98 6.62 12.90
CA ARG A 87 -1.25 7.63 11.87
C ARG A 87 0.00 7.90 11.04
N ILE A 88 -0.19 7.99 9.73
CA ILE A 88 0.86 8.36 8.79
C ILE A 88 0.93 9.88 8.77
N ASP A 89 2.07 10.43 9.16
CA ASP A 89 2.30 11.87 9.14
C ASP A 89 2.26 12.39 7.71
N PHE A 90 1.66 13.57 7.51
CA PHE A 90 1.64 14.22 6.21
C PHE A 90 3.05 14.64 5.81
N ASP A 91 3.51 14.18 4.64
CA ASP A 91 4.73 14.63 4.00
C ASP A 91 4.36 15.27 2.66
N PRO A 92 4.64 16.57 2.43
CA PRO A 92 4.30 17.22 1.16
C PRO A 92 5.02 16.63 -0.05
N ASN A 93 6.09 15.86 0.16
CA ASN A 93 6.85 15.21 -0.90
C ASN A 93 6.48 13.74 -1.09
N LYS A 94 5.68 13.15 -0.19
CA LYS A 94 5.34 11.72 -0.22
C LYS A 94 3.86 11.52 0.07
N TYR A 95 3.17 10.95 -0.91
CA TYR A 95 1.76 10.63 -0.75
C TYR A 95 1.59 9.17 -0.32
N VAL A 96 1.53 8.91 0.99
CA VAL A 96 1.23 7.57 1.52
C VAL A 96 -0.11 7.57 2.24
N ARG A 97 -0.96 6.59 1.91
CA ARG A 97 -2.28 6.38 2.52
C ARG A 97 -2.39 4.96 3.08
N ALA A 98 -3.34 4.76 3.99
CA ALA A 98 -3.70 3.45 4.53
C ALA A 98 -5.20 3.19 4.35
N LEU A 99 -5.60 1.94 4.08
CA LEU A 99 -7.02 1.57 4.13
C LEU A 99 -7.54 1.57 5.57
N PHE A 100 -6.75 1.01 6.48
CA PHE A 100 -7.07 0.91 7.90
C PHE A 100 -5.93 1.48 8.73
N THR A 101 -6.24 2.36 9.67
CA THR A 101 -5.25 2.92 10.61
C THR A 101 -5.64 2.52 12.02
N MET A 102 -4.71 1.93 12.76
CA MET A 102 -4.90 1.72 14.20
C MET A 102 -5.01 3.06 14.89
N ASP A 103 -6.08 3.25 15.64
CA ASP A 103 -6.24 4.39 16.54
C ASP A 103 -5.48 4.05 17.82
N VAL A 104 -4.19 4.42 17.83
CA VAL A 104 -3.33 4.34 19.01
C VAL A 104 -2.99 5.77 19.40
N ASP A 105 -3.29 6.09 20.66
CA ASP A 105 -2.94 7.37 21.30
C ASP A 105 -1.43 7.64 21.28
#